data_AF-A0A151FAF3-F1
#
_entry.id   AF-A0A151FAF3-F1
#
_cell.length_a   1.000
_cell.length_b   1.000
_cell.length_c   1.000
_cell.angle_alpha   90.00
_cell.angle_beta   90.00
_cell.angle_gamma   90.00
#
_symmetry.space_group_name_H-M   'P 1'
#
loop_
_entity.id
_entity.type
_entity.pdbx_description
1 polymer ?
#
loop_
_entity_poly.entity_id
_entity_poly.type
_entity_poly.pdbx_seq_one_letter_code
_entity_poly.pdbx_strand_id
1 'polypeptide(L)'
;MKRTPEHVLEDESKQALRSFLPPKWIFGEKIPDYGIDIEITIVEGEEVTNRILWVQLKATEDMKRKGSCQMRTDHLKYYDGCPLPVVIMYWIKSENIFYYIFAQKYIAEELSINNPDWRRQKTVTITFDSKLETAEDLKSTATEGYHYIIKQQLHLESKITTILSPISRLCLGRDTKISQLENDLKHTNILLIKGIAGIGKTTLGIKFRDRLEEKGYQTFWHQFDSQSYEDLLLNLSEYLKNRGSISAMHLKDQEMIPEERLKIAVQELCNYPTVLFLDNFQVFEDDSDFKIFTDYLRNSHLVIMSRSQPKFLSEDYENLQYLDKDSSVELLRALNVKESQEVLEKIYEKTRGHPWSLVCFFRLSHVLPVRTLLDELPNFSKEQQTYIFEQCWKHLDDSERDFLMRASVFMKPLNFDALRVCSKAGLSEVLISLAQNFYIVKRGEYYYIHDIIKDFAFSELKKDLSLFCEAQRKAAGYYRKNMSAENLLLVHRHLKEVGEYREGINLIVSNIYYFWREGFWSDVRKMLEESLSSFNNQDMITREAVPELIFVINN
;
A
#
# COMPACT_ATOMS: atom_id res chain seq x y z
N MET A 1 9.82 -39.10 22.36
CA MET A 1 8.56 -38.78 21.64
C MET A 1 8.19 -39.96 20.76
N LYS A 2 6.90 -40.35 20.69
CA LYS A 2 6.40 -41.38 19.77
C LYS A 2 5.74 -40.68 18.57
N ARG A 3 6.02 -41.13 17.35
CA ARG A 3 5.32 -40.67 16.14
C ARG A 3 3.85 -41.11 16.24
N THR A 4 2.92 -40.19 16.06
CA THR A 4 1.48 -40.51 16.01
C THR A 4 1.15 -41.13 14.64
N PRO A 5 0.08 -41.94 14.54
CA PRO A 5 -0.40 -42.46 13.24
C PRO A 5 -0.68 -41.34 12.22
N GLU A 6 -1.10 -40.17 12.69
CA GLU A 6 -1.36 -38.98 11.87
C GLU A 6 -0.08 -38.43 11.23
N HIS A 7 1.04 -38.35 11.98
CA HIS A 7 2.33 -37.93 11.41
C HIS A 7 2.83 -38.93 10.36
N VAL A 8 2.62 -40.23 10.59
CA VAL A 8 2.99 -41.26 9.60
C VAL A 8 2.17 -41.10 8.32
N LEU A 9 0.86 -40.90 8.46
CA LEU A 9 -0.05 -40.74 7.33
C LEU A 9 0.26 -39.46 6.52
N GLU A 10 0.64 -38.38 7.19
CA GLU A 10 1.08 -37.14 6.55
C GLU A 10 2.34 -37.38 5.70
N ASP A 11 3.38 -37.99 6.26
CA ASP A 11 4.63 -38.27 5.55
C ASP A 11 4.41 -39.21 4.35
N GLU A 12 3.60 -40.26 4.52
CA GLU A 12 3.22 -41.17 3.45
C GLU A 12 2.48 -40.43 2.32
N SER A 13 1.59 -39.50 2.66
CA SER A 13 0.84 -38.73 1.67
C SER A 13 1.75 -37.82 0.84
N LYS A 14 2.76 -37.19 1.46
CA LYS A 14 3.77 -36.37 0.77
C LYS A 14 4.60 -37.23 -0.19
N GLN A 15 5.01 -38.42 0.24
CA GLN A 15 5.75 -39.36 -0.59
C GLN A 15 4.91 -39.87 -1.77
N ALA A 16 3.64 -40.19 -1.53
CA ALA A 16 2.71 -40.60 -2.58
C ALA A 16 2.54 -39.49 -3.63
N LEU A 17 2.39 -38.23 -3.19
CA LEU A 17 2.27 -37.09 -4.09
C LEU A 17 3.58 -36.87 -4.87
N ARG A 18 4.75 -36.91 -4.21
CA ARG A 18 6.04 -36.78 -4.89
C ARG A 18 6.22 -37.84 -5.98
N SER A 19 5.76 -39.06 -5.73
CA SER A 19 5.83 -40.19 -6.66
C SER A 19 4.84 -40.07 -7.82
N PHE A 20 3.69 -39.42 -7.59
CA PHE A 20 2.69 -39.13 -8.61
C PHE A 20 3.17 -38.05 -9.61
N LEU A 21 3.95 -37.08 -9.13
CA LEU A 21 4.41 -35.96 -9.93
C LEU A 21 5.58 -36.34 -10.86
N PRO A 22 5.75 -35.65 -12.00
CA PRO A 22 6.91 -35.83 -12.86
C PRO A 22 8.21 -35.61 -12.07
N PRO A 23 9.23 -36.48 -12.23
CA PRO A 23 10.48 -36.37 -11.47
C PRO A 23 11.18 -35.02 -11.64
N LYS A 24 11.05 -34.41 -12.83
CA LYS A 24 11.64 -33.12 -13.17
C LYS A 24 11.00 -31.93 -12.45
N TRP A 25 9.75 -32.04 -11.99
CA TRP A 25 9.11 -30.95 -11.24
C TRP A 25 9.78 -30.77 -9.88
N ILE A 26 9.89 -29.52 -9.46
CA ILE A 26 10.50 -29.16 -8.18
C ILE A 26 9.43 -29.30 -7.10
N PHE A 27 9.75 -30.03 -6.05
CA PHE A 27 8.90 -30.29 -4.89
C PHE A 27 9.59 -29.75 -3.65
N GLY A 28 9.08 -28.65 -3.10
CA GLY A 28 9.62 -28.02 -1.90
C GLY A 28 8.65 -28.15 -0.73
N GLU A 29 9.09 -28.76 0.37
CA GLU A 29 8.31 -28.73 1.61
C GLU A 29 8.40 -27.33 2.24
N LYS A 30 7.26 -26.81 2.73
CA LYS A 30 7.21 -25.55 3.44
C LYS A 30 7.20 -25.76 4.94
N ILE A 31 7.90 -24.88 5.66
CA ILE A 31 7.73 -24.75 7.10
C ILE A 31 6.26 -24.39 7.34
N PRO A 32 5.51 -25.08 8.21
CA PRO A 32 4.06 -24.91 8.34
C PRO A 32 3.68 -23.52 8.87
N ASP A 33 3.60 -22.53 8.00
CA ASP A 33 3.01 -21.23 8.25
C ASP A 33 1.66 -21.17 7.52
N TYR A 34 0.58 -21.11 8.29
CA TYR A 34 -0.79 -20.94 7.78
C TYR A 34 -1.35 -22.12 6.96
N GLY A 35 -0.84 -23.33 7.18
CA GLY A 35 -1.40 -24.55 6.59
C GLY A 35 -1.09 -24.72 5.10
N ILE A 36 0.12 -24.39 4.67
CA ILE A 36 0.63 -24.82 3.37
C ILE A 36 1.75 -25.80 3.63
N ASP A 37 1.67 -26.99 3.02
CA ASP A 37 2.62 -28.07 3.28
C ASP A 37 3.69 -28.15 2.18
N ILE A 38 3.32 -27.88 0.93
CA ILE A 38 4.17 -28.12 -0.24
C ILE A 38 4.05 -26.96 -1.23
N GLU A 39 5.18 -26.60 -1.86
CA GLU A 39 5.27 -25.80 -3.06
C GLU A 39 5.73 -26.67 -4.23
N ILE A 40 5.00 -26.60 -5.34
CA ILE A 40 5.32 -27.33 -6.57
C ILE A 40 5.61 -26.31 -7.67
N THR A 41 6.79 -26.40 -8.29
CA THR A 41 7.16 -25.62 -9.47
C THR A 41 7.21 -26.52 -10.69
N ILE A 42 6.44 -26.16 -11.71
CA ILE A 42 6.32 -26.92 -12.95
C ILE A 42 7.55 -26.68 -13.82
N VAL A 43 8.10 -27.78 -14.35
CA VAL A 43 9.26 -27.77 -15.26
C VAL A 43 8.80 -28.33 -16.61
N GLU A 44 9.09 -27.59 -17.68
CA GLU A 44 8.76 -27.96 -19.05
C GLU A 44 10.05 -28.17 -19.85
N GLY A 45 10.27 -29.41 -20.33
CA GLY A 45 11.52 -29.78 -20.99
C GLY A 45 12.72 -29.71 -20.03
N GLU A 46 13.54 -28.68 -20.18
CA GLU A 46 14.68 -28.33 -19.32
C GLU A 46 14.49 -26.99 -18.61
N GLU A 47 13.40 -26.28 -18.88
CA GLU A 47 13.14 -24.94 -18.34
C GLU A 47 12.28 -25.01 -17.08
N VAL A 48 12.78 -24.38 -16.02
CA VAL A 48 12.00 -24.12 -14.81
C VAL A 48 11.04 -22.97 -15.13
N THR A 49 9.74 -23.25 -15.08
CA THR A 49 8.72 -22.24 -15.40
C THR A 49 8.37 -21.39 -14.17
N ASN A 50 7.65 -20.30 -14.39
CA ASN A 50 7.06 -19.48 -13.32
C ASN A 50 5.69 -20.03 -12.83
N ARG A 51 5.28 -21.22 -13.29
CA ARG A 51 4.01 -21.84 -12.89
C ARG A 51 4.23 -22.58 -11.58
N ILE A 52 3.84 -21.91 -10.49
CA ILE A 52 3.99 -22.40 -9.11
C ILE A 52 2.60 -22.60 -8.52
N LEU A 53 2.42 -23.66 -7.76
CA LEU A 53 1.22 -23.91 -6.97
C LEU A 53 1.59 -24.32 -5.54
N TRP A 54 0.76 -23.93 -4.59
CA TRP A 54 0.87 -24.34 -3.21
C TRP A 54 -0.15 -25.41 -2.89
N VAL A 55 0.23 -26.38 -2.05
CA VAL A 55 -0.63 -27.49 -1.68
C VAL A 55 -0.80 -27.54 -0.17
N GLN A 56 -2.05 -27.58 0.28
CA GLN A 56 -2.42 -28.12 1.58
C GLN A 56 -2.85 -29.57 1.36
N LEU A 57 -2.11 -30.50 1.95
CA LEU A 57 -2.36 -31.92 1.86
C LEU A 57 -3.11 -32.40 3.09
N LYS A 58 -4.14 -33.21 2.87
CA LYS A 58 -4.90 -33.92 3.88
C LYS A 58 -4.98 -35.38 3.48
N ALA A 59 -5.03 -36.28 4.45
CA ALA A 59 -5.02 -37.71 4.19
C ALA A 59 -6.00 -38.48 5.09
N THR A 60 -6.48 -39.62 4.59
CA THR A 60 -7.26 -40.57 5.39
C THR A 60 -6.99 -42.01 4.99
N GLU A 61 -7.19 -42.93 5.94
CA GLU A 61 -7.27 -44.36 5.69
C GLU A 61 -8.74 -44.83 5.51
N ASP A 62 -9.73 -43.98 5.83
CA ASP A 62 -11.14 -44.37 5.90
C ASP A 62 -11.89 -44.13 4.58
N MET A 63 -12.28 -45.22 3.94
CA MET A 63 -13.10 -45.26 2.72
C MET A 63 -14.51 -44.66 2.90
N LYS A 64 -15.02 -44.53 4.13
CA LYS A 64 -16.35 -43.94 4.39
C LYS A 64 -16.34 -42.41 4.39
N ARG A 65 -15.17 -41.80 4.50
CA ARG A 65 -14.97 -40.34 4.41
C ARG A 65 -14.64 -39.89 2.97
N LYS A 66 -15.10 -40.64 1.98
CA LYS A 66 -14.96 -40.27 0.56
C LYS A 66 -15.56 -38.88 0.33
N GLY A 67 -14.75 -37.98 -0.23
CA GLY A 67 -15.23 -36.74 -0.79
C GLY A 67 -15.44 -35.57 0.18
N SER A 68 -15.01 -35.63 1.45
CA SER A 68 -14.98 -34.42 2.27
C SER A 68 -13.97 -34.41 3.41
N CYS A 69 -13.51 -33.21 3.80
CA CYS A 69 -12.67 -33.02 4.99
C CYS A 69 -13.03 -31.72 5.73
N GLN A 70 -12.80 -31.69 7.05
CA GLN A 70 -12.92 -30.45 7.81
C GLN A 70 -11.66 -29.60 7.65
N MET A 71 -11.85 -28.32 7.39
CA MET A 71 -10.79 -27.32 7.31
C MET A 71 -11.07 -26.15 8.23
N ARG A 72 -10.01 -25.60 8.83
CA ARG A 72 -10.12 -24.36 9.58
C ARG A 72 -10.33 -23.20 8.61
N THR A 73 -11.20 -22.28 9.00
CA THR A 73 -11.57 -21.14 8.15
C THR A 73 -10.46 -20.10 8.05
N ASP A 74 -9.56 -20.02 9.03
CA ASP A 74 -8.39 -19.15 8.97
C ASP A 74 -7.40 -19.56 7.86
N HIS A 75 -7.22 -20.87 7.63
CA HIS A 75 -6.45 -21.37 6.48
C HIS A 75 -7.10 -20.96 5.16
N LEU A 76 -8.41 -21.18 5.01
CA LEU A 76 -9.13 -20.83 3.79
C LEU A 76 -9.12 -19.32 3.52
N LYS A 77 -9.26 -18.51 4.56
CA LYS A 77 -9.12 -17.06 4.47
C LYS A 77 -7.72 -16.63 4.00
N TYR A 78 -6.68 -17.33 4.46
CA TYR A 78 -5.32 -17.12 4.00
C TYR A 78 -5.18 -17.49 2.52
N TYR A 79 -5.71 -18.64 2.09
CA TYR A 79 -5.66 -19.09 0.69
C TYR A 79 -6.36 -18.13 -0.28
N ASP A 80 -7.51 -17.58 0.12
CA ASP A 80 -8.28 -16.59 -0.64
C ASP A 80 -7.44 -15.34 -0.98
N GLY A 81 -6.52 -14.94 -0.09
CA GLY A 81 -5.62 -13.80 -0.29
C GLY A 81 -4.33 -14.12 -1.06
N CYS A 82 -4.02 -15.41 -1.29
CA CYS A 82 -2.74 -15.81 -1.85
C CYS A 82 -2.55 -15.36 -3.31
N PRO A 83 -1.35 -14.88 -3.69
CA PRO A 83 -1.03 -14.50 -5.07
C PRO A 83 -0.75 -15.69 -5.98
N LEU A 84 -0.58 -16.88 -5.40
CA LEU A 84 -0.33 -18.13 -6.12
C LEU A 84 -1.53 -19.07 -5.96
N PRO A 85 -1.82 -19.92 -6.97
CA PRO A 85 -2.85 -20.95 -6.87
C PRO A 85 -2.60 -21.86 -5.67
N VAL A 86 -3.62 -22.01 -4.82
CA VAL A 86 -3.59 -22.95 -3.69
C VAL A 86 -4.51 -24.11 -4.02
N VAL A 87 -3.97 -25.32 -3.93
CA VAL A 87 -4.70 -26.57 -4.13
C VAL A 87 -4.88 -27.24 -2.77
N ILE A 88 -6.12 -27.58 -2.43
CA ILE A 88 -6.39 -28.46 -1.29
C ILE A 88 -6.47 -29.87 -1.87
N MET A 89 -5.61 -30.76 -1.38
CA MET A 89 -5.55 -32.14 -1.81
C MET A 89 -5.96 -33.08 -0.70
N TYR A 90 -6.76 -34.09 -1.04
CA TYR A 90 -7.21 -35.13 -0.13
C TYR A 90 -6.81 -36.51 -0.64
N TRP A 91 -5.86 -37.14 0.04
CA TRP A 91 -5.32 -38.45 -0.31
C TRP A 91 -6.04 -39.57 0.46
N ILE A 92 -6.51 -40.57 -0.27
CA ILE A 92 -7.11 -41.79 0.30
C ILE A 92 -6.11 -42.93 0.16
N LYS A 93 -5.47 -43.32 1.28
CA LYS A 93 -4.36 -44.28 1.30
C LYS A 93 -4.75 -45.66 0.76
N SER A 94 -5.95 -46.15 1.07
CA SER A 94 -6.41 -47.49 0.68
C SER A 94 -6.52 -47.70 -0.83
N GLU A 95 -6.81 -46.63 -1.58
CA GLU A 95 -6.94 -46.66 -3.04
C GLU A 95 -5.74 -45.98 -3.73
N ASN A 96 -4.88 -45.29 -2.97
CA ASN A 96 -3.82 -44.42 -3.46
C ASN A 96 -4.33 -43.37 -4.48
N ILE A 97 -5.47 -42.74 -4.15
CA ILE A 97 -6.14 -41.75 -5.01
C ILE A 97 -6.06 -40.37 -4.35
N PHE A 98 -5.79 -39.35 -5.16
CA PHE A 98 -5.91 -37.95 -4.76
C PHE A 98 -7.20 -37.35 -5.31
N TYR A 99 -7.92 -36.67 -4.43
CA TYR A 99 -8.92 -35.68 -4.80
C TYR A 99 -8.36 -34.29 -4.60
N TYR A 100 -8.81 -33.32 -5.38
CA TYR A 100 -8.30 -31.97 -5.26
C TYR A 100 -9.34 -30.92 -5.61
N ILE A 101 -9.17 -29.72 -5.07
CA ILE A 101 -9.88 -28.52 -5.48
C ILE A 101 -8.90 -27.36 -5.58
N PHE A 102 -9.15 -26.46 -6.52
CA PHE A 102 -8.51 -25.14 -6.53
C PHE A 102 -9.21 -24.26 -5.48
N ALA A 103 -8.51 -23.98 -4.37
CA ALA A 103 -9.10 -23.41 -3.17
C ALA A 103 -9.78 -22.07 -3.42
N GLN A 104 -9.12 -21.14 -4.11
CA GLN A 104 -9.67 -19.80 -4.37
C GLN A 104 -10.95 -19.85 -5.21
N LYS A 105 -10.99 -20.69 -6.26
CA LYS A 105 -12.19 -20.87 -7.07
C LYS A 105 -13.33 -21.50 -6.27
N TYR A 106 -13.04 -22.56 -5.51
CA TYR A 106 -14.03 -23.18 -4.63
C TYR A 106 -14.57 -22.20 -3.58
N ILE A 107 -13.71 -21.37 -2.97
CA ILE A 107 -14.13 -20.36 -2.00
C ILE A 107 -15.10 -19.36 -2.64
N ALA A 108 -14.76 -18.86 -3.83
CA ALA A 108 -15.53 -17.84 -4.52
C ALA A 108 -16.86 -18.36 -5.11
N GLU A 109 -16.84 -19.55 -5.72
CA GLU A 109 -17.95 -20.06 -6.53
C GLU A 109 -18.84 -21.07 -5.80
N GLU A 110 -18.35 -21.71 -4.73
CA GLU A 110 -19.11 -22.72 -4.01
C GLU A 110 -19.32 -22.33 -2.54
N LEU A 111 -18.23 -22.17 -1.78
CA LEU A 111 -18.31 -21.98 -0.34
C LEU A 111 -19.00 -20.67 0.05
N SER A 112 -18.63 -19.56 -0.59
CA SER A 112 -19.21 -18.24 -0.27
C SER A 112 -20.66 -18.10 -0.72
N ILE A 113 -21.10 -18.90 -1.70
CA ILE A 113 -22.49 -18.91 -2.17
C ILE A 113 -23.35 -19.78 -1.24
N ASN A 114 -22.90 -21.00 -0.95
CA ASN A 114 -23.68 -21.99 -0.20
C ASN A 114 -23.60 -21.79 1.32
N ASN A 115 -22.55 -21.12 1.81
CA ASN A 115 -22.35 -20.81 3.22
C ASN A 115 -21.80 -19.38 3.38
N PRO A 116 -22.59 -18.32 3.17
CA PRO A 116 -22.11 -16.94 3.19
C PRO A 116 -21.41 -16.52 4.50
N ASP A 117 -21.80 -17.13 5.62
CA ASP A 117 -21.23 -16.85 6.95
C ASP A 117 -20.00 -17.71 7.29
N TRP A 118 -19.45 -18.46 6.33
CA TRP A 118 -18.33 -19.37 6.58
C TRP A 118 -17.13 -18.69 7.22
N ARG A 119 -16.87 -17.41 6.88
CA ARG A 119 -15.77 -16.62 7.45
C ARG A 119 -15.91 -16.39 8.96
N ARG A 120 -17.10 -16.52 9.54
CA ARG A 120 -17.33 -16.39 10.99
C ARG A 120 -17.24 -17.72 11.74
N GLN A 121 -17.21 -18.84 11.02
CA GLN A 121 -17.15 -20.18 11.60
C GLN A 121 -15.69 -20.53 11.95
N LYS A 122 -15.48 -21.49 12.87
CA LYS A 122 -14.14 -22.01 13.19
C LYS A 122 -13.62 -22.96 12.12
N THR A 123 -14.52 -23.79 11.60
CA THR A 123 -14.23 -24.80 10.58
C THR A 123 -15.38 -24.88 9.58
N VAL A 124 -15.07 -25.37 8.39
CA VAL A 124 -16.04 -25.75 7.36
C VAL A 124 -15.70 -27.12 6.81
N THR A 125 -16.69 -27.79 6.22
CA THR A 125 -16.45 -29.03 5.49
C THR A 125 -16.24 -28.69 4.02
N ILE A 126 -15.10 -29.12 3.49
CA ILE A 126 -14.78 -29.03 2.07
C ILE A 126 -15.22 -30.33 1.41
N THR A 127 -15.96 -30.24 0.32
CA THR A 127 -16.33 -31.39 -0.52
C THR A 127 -15.43 -31.46 -1.74
N PHE A 128 -15.06 -32.68 -2.14
CA PHE A 128 -14.20 -32.92 -3.29
C PHE A 128 -14.93 -33.73 -4.35
N ASP A 129 -15.14 -33.11 -5.51
CA ASP A 129 -15.83 -33.73 -6.64
C ASP A 129 -14.87 -34.07 -7.80
N SER A 130 -13.60 -33.64 -7.70
CA SER A 130 -12.59 -33.83 -8.73
C SER A 130 -11.48 -34.77 -8.25
N LYS A 131 -11.26 -35.84 -9.00
CA LYS A 131 -10.12 -36.75 -8.85
C LYS A 131 -8.94 -36.22 -9.64
N LEU A 132 -7.75 -36.33 -9.07
CA LEU A 132 -6.51 -36.05 -9.77
C LEU A 132 -6.13 -37.28 -10.61
N GLU A 133 -6.26 -37.16 -11.93
CA GLU A 133 -6.00 -38.26 -12.86
C GLU A 133 -4.56 -38.22 -13.35
N THR A 134 -4.04 -37.02 -13.64
CA THR A 134 -2.68 -36.83 -14.14
C THR A 134 -2.02 -35.61 -13.53
N ALA A 135 -0.69 -35.52 -13.64
CA ALA A 135 0.02 -34.31 -13.25
C ALA A 135 -0.37 -33.09 -14.11
N GLU A 136 -0.86 -33.30 -15.33
CA GLU A 136 -1.29 -32.20 -16.22
C GLU A 136 -2.46 -31.42 -15.61
N ASP A 137 -3.30 -32.05 -14.78
CA ASP A 137 -4.39 -31.40 -14.05
C ASP A 137 -3.87 -30.31 -13.10
N LEU A 138 -2.76 -30.58 -12.41
CA LEU A 138 -2.09 -29.59 -11.54
C LEU A 138 -1.40 -28.50 -12.37
N LYS A 139 -0.85 -28.85 -13.53
CA LYS A 139 -0.27 -27.85 -14.44
C LYS A 139 -1.32 -26.91 -15.02
N SER A 140 -2.46 -27.45 -15.42
CA SER A 140 -3.61 -26.65 -15.84
C SER A 140 -4.05 -25.72 -14.70
N THR A 141 -4.17 -26.26 -13.49
CA THR A 141 -4.55 -25.48 -12.29
C THR A 141 -3.54 -24.37 -11.98
N ALA A 142 -2.23 -24.61 -12.12
CA ALA A 142 -1.22 -23.59 -11.91
C ALA A 142 -1.31 -22.45 -12.95
N THR A 143 -1.68 -22.77 -14.19
CA THR A 143 -1.79 -21.79 -15.28
C THR A 143 -3.12 -21.04 -15.22
N GLU A 144 -4.23 -21.77 -15.25
CA GLU A 144 -5.58 -21.21 -15.23
C GLU A 144 -5.91 -20.56 -13.88
N GLY A 145 -5.43 -21.14 -12.78
CA GLY A 145 -5.59 -20.57 -11.45
C GLY A 145 -4.91 -19.22 -11.30
N TYR A 146 -3.74 -19.03 -11.91
CA TYR A 146 -3.06 -17.74 -11.91
C TYR A 146 -3.87 -16.68 -12.68
N HIS A 147 -4.36 -17.03 -13.88
CA HIS A 147 -5.27 -16.16 -14.65
C HIS A 147 -6.55 -15.84 -13.89
N TYR A 148 -7.11 -16.83 -13.18
CA TYR A 148 -8.30 -16.63 -12.34
C TYR A 148 -8.04 -15.61 -11.23
N ILE A 149 -6.93 -15.75 -10.49
CA ILE A 149 -6.57 -14.84 -9.40
C ILE A 149 -6.39 -13.41 -9.93
N ILE A 150 -5.68 -13.24 -11.06
CA ILE A 150 -5.51 -11.91 -11.69
C ILE A 150 -6.86 -11.34 -12.10
N LYS A 151 -7.74 -12.14 -12.71
CA LYS A 151 -9.07 -11.69 -13.12
C LYS A 151 -9.91 -11.23 -11.93
N GLN A 152 -9.88 -11.96 -10.82
CA GLN A 152 -10.57 -11.58 -9.58
C GLN A 152 -10.00 -10.28 -9.00
N GLN A 153 -8.68 -10.10 -9.02
CA GLN A 153 -8.02 -8.86 -8.63
C GLN A 153 -8.51 -7.69 -9.49
N LEU A 154 -8.43 -7.80 -10.83
CA LEU A 154 -8.87 -6.74 -11.75
C LEU A 154 -10.36 -6.39 -11.55
N HIS A 155 -11.20 -7.40 -11.27
CA HIS A 155 -12.61 -7.16 -10.96
C HIS A 155 -12.80 -6.39 -9.65
N LEU A 156 -12.08 -6.76 -8.58
CA LEU A 156 -12.09 -6.05 -7.31
C LEU A 156 -11.61 -4.60 -7.48
N GLU A 157 -10.52 -4.41 -8.21
CA GLU A 157 -9.98 -3.09 -8.52
C GLU A 157 -10.98 -2.20 -9.26
N SER A 158 -11.66 -2.75 -10.28
CA SER A 158 -12.73 -2.07 -11.01
C SER A 158 -13.91 -1.70 -10.09
N LYS A 159 -14.30 -2.62 -9.19
CA LYS A 159 -15.35 -2.38 -8.19
C LYS A 159 -14.97 -1.25 -7.24
N ILE A 160 -13.73 -1.23 -6.73
CA ILE A 160 -13.23 -0.16 -5.86
C ILE A 160 -13.22 1.17 -6.62
N THR A 161 -12.72 1.21 -7.86
CA THR A 161 -12.76 2.42 -8.68
C THR A 161 -14.18 2.92 -8.87
N THR A 162 -15.15 2.02 -9.10
CA THR A 162 -16.57 2.38 -9.23
C THR A 162 -17.14 2.94 -7.94
N ILE A 163 -16.82 2.35 -6.78
CA ILE A 163 -17.23 2.86 -5.46
C ILE A 163 -16.68 4.25 -5.20
N LEU A 164 -15.41 4.49 -5.57
CA LEU A 164 -14.73 5.76 -5.30
C LEU A 164 -14.99 6.84 -6.35
N SER A 165 -15.39 6.48 -7.58
CA SER A 165 -15.58 7.40 -8.71
C SER A 165 -16.55 8.55 -8.45
N PRO A 166 -17.68 8.39 -7.74
CA PRO A 166 -18.60 9.49 -7.48
C PRO A 166 -17.98 10.60 -6.64
N ILE A 167 -16.99 10.27 -5.79
CA ILE A 167 -16.49 11.14 -4.71
C ILE A 167 -15.04 11.57 -4.92
N SER A 168 -14.22 10.76 -5.60
CA SER A 168 -12.84 11.13 -5.97
C SER A 168 -12.77 12.39 -6.84
N ARG A 169 -13.89 12.75 -7.50
CA ARG A 169 -14.05 13.96 -8.33
C ARG A 169 -14.77 15.12 -7.62
N LEU A 170 -15.27 14.93 -6.41
CA LEU A 170 -15.99 15.97 -5.67
C LEU A 170 -15.00 16.96 -5.05
N CYS A 171 -14.43 17.79 -5.90
CA CYS A 171 -13.92 19.09 -5.49
C CYS A 171 -15.07 20.11 -5.63
N LEU A 172 -16.20 19.82 -4.96
CA LEU A 172 -17.40 20.65 -4.95
C LEU A 172 -17.09 21.99 -4.25
N GLY A 173 -17.67 23.07 -4.75
CA GLY A 173 -17.47 24.41 -4.17
C GLY A 173 -16.08 25.01 -4.38
N ARG A 174 -15.21 24.36 -5.16
CA ARG A 174 -13.83 24.81 -5.37
C ARG A 174 -13.56 25.33 -6.77
N ASP A 175 -14.56 25.36 -7.65
CA ASP A 175 -14.41 25.79 -9.04
C ASP A 175 -13.91 27.23 -9.16
N THR A 176 -14.36 28.12 -8.27
CA THR A 176 -13.86 29.50 -8.19
C THR A 176 -12.37 29.54 -7.86
N LYS A 177 -11.92 28.76 -6.87
CA LYS A 177 -10.51 28.68 -6.49
C LYS A 177 -9.66 28.06 -7.61
N ILE A 178 -10.18 27.07 -8.33
CA ILE A 178 -9.49 26.48 -9.49
C ILE A 178 -9.35 27.53 -10.60
N SER A 179 -10.41 28.27 -10.91
CA SER A 179 -10.35 29.36 -11.90
C SER A 179 -9.38 30.48 -11.48
N GLN A 180 -9.27 30.76 -10.18
CA GLN A 180 -8.23 31.66 -9.66
C GLN A 180 -6.82 31.11 -9.91
N LEU A 181 -6.56 29.85 -9.54
CA LEU A 181 -5.26 29.20 -9.78
C LEU A 181 -4.89 29.17 -11.28
N GLU A 182 -5.86 28.92 -12.16
CA GLU A 182 -5.66 28.99 -13.62
C GLU A 182 -5.32 30.40 -14.11
N ASN A 183 -5.87 31.43 -13.47
CA ASN A 183 -5.54 32.81 -13.79
C ASN A 183 -4.17 33.19 -13.26
N ASP A 184 -3.85 32.80 -12.01
CA ASP A 184 -2.57 33.08 -11.37
C ASP A 184 -1.42 32.41 -12.12
N LEU A 185 -1.65 31.20 -12.66
CA LEU A 185 -0.69 30.48 -13.52
C LEU A 185 -0.28 31.28 -14.77
N LYS A 186 -1.06 32.27 -15.23
CA LYS A 186 -0.67 33.15 -16.35
C LYS A 186 0.33 34.23 -15.95
N HIS A 187 0.46 34.49 -14.66
CA HIS A 187 1.20 35.64 -14.12
C HIS A 187 2.36 35.22 -13.22
N THR A 188 2.31 34.04 -12.61
CA THR A 188 3.35 33.52 -11.73
C THR A 188 3.79 32.12 -12.14
N ASN A 189 5.09 31.86 -12.02
CA ASN A 189 5.65 30.52 -12.28
C ASN A 189 5.50 29.59 -11.08
N ILE A 190 5.18 30.10 -9.90
CA ILE A 190 5.06 29.32 -8.67
C ILE A 190 3.70 29.62 -8.02
N LEU A 191 3.02 28.56 -7.59
CA LEU A 191 1.75 28.60 -6.89
C LEU A 191 1.84 27.72 -5.65
N LEU A 192 1.26 28.18 -4.54
CA LEU A 192 1.17 27.41 -3.30
C LEU A 192 -0.30 27.21 -2.91
N ILE A 193 -0.68 25.94 -2.74
CA ILE A 193 -1.94 25.50 -2.15
C ILE A 193 -1.65 25.12 -0.68
N LYS A 194 -1.80 26.11 0.21
CA LYS A 194 -1.55 25.99 1.65
C LYS A 194 -2.83 25.60 2.40
N GLY A 195 -2.75 24.79 3.45
CA GLY A 195 -3.90 24.53 4.32
C GLY A 195 -3.78 23.31 5.22
N ILE A 196 -4.68 23.19 6.20
CA ILE A 196 -4.64 22.14 7.23
C ILE A 196 -4.81 20.72 6.66
N ALA A 197 -4.54 19.69 7.48
CA ALA A 197 -4.78 18.30 7.09
C ALA A 197 -6.28 18.05 6.80
N GLY A 198 -6.61 17.26 5.78
CA GLY A 198 -8.00 16.93 5.44
C GLY A 198 -8.82 18.04 4.76
N ILE A 199 -8.25 19.23 4.53
CA ILE A 199 -8.96 20.36 3.88
C ILE A 199 -9.19 20.17 2.36
N GLY A 200 -8.59 19.15 1.76
CA GLY A 200 -8.74 18.82 0.33
C GLY A 200 -7.70 19.41 -0.61
N LYS A 201 -6.47 19.73 -0.14
CA LYS A 201 -5.37 20.24 -0.98
C LYS A 201 -5.06 19.32 -2.16
N THR A 202 -4.81 18.04 -1.89
CA THR A 202 -4.51 17.06 -2.94
C THR A 202 -5.67 16.86 -3.90
N THR A 203 -6.91 16.84 -3.40
CA THR A 203 -8.12 16.74 -4.25
C THR A 203 -8.24 17.96 -5.17
N LEU A 204 -7.95 19.17 -4.66
CA LEU A 204 -7.90 20.39 -5.45
C LEU A 204 -6.78 20.34 -6.50
N GLY A 205 -5.59 19.90 -6.11
CA GLY A 205 -4.45 19.75 -7.01
C GLY A 205 -4.71 18.77 -8.15
N ILE A 206 -5.35 17.63 -7.87
CA ILE A 206 -5.74 16.64 -8.89
C ILE A 206 -6.75 17.26 -9.88
N LYS A 207 -7.82 17.90 -9.40
CA LYS A 207 -8.80 18.52 -10.30
C LYS A 207 -8.19 19.67 -11.10
N PHE A 208 -7.26 20.42 -10.52
CA PHE A 208 -6.53 21.48 -11.22
C PHE A 208 -5.63 20.89 -12.32
N ARG A 209 -4.87 19.83 -12.01
CA ARG A 209 -4.08 19.10 -13.00
C ARG A 209 -4.94 18.58 -14.15
N ASP A 210 -6.05 17.91 -13.84
CA ASP A 210 -6.94 17.33 -14.86
C ASP A 210 -7.46 18.43 -15.82
N ARG A 211 -7.83 19.62 -15.30
CA ARG A 211 -8.21 20.77 -16.15
C ARG A 211 -7.07 21.32 -17.01
N LEU A 212 -5.84 21.31 -16.51
CA LEU A 212 -4.68 21.74 -17.28
C LEU A 212 -4.37 20.73 -18.39
N GLU A 213 -4.43 19.44 -18.10
CA GLU A 213 -4.28 18.37 -19.11
C GLU A 213 -5.35 18.47 -20.20
N GLU A 214 -6.61 18.72 -19.83
CA GLU A 214 -7.72 18.99 -20.79
C GLU A 214 -7.43 20.19 -21.71
N LYS A 215 -6.68 21.19 -21.21
CA LYS A 215 -6.23 22.36 -21.98
C LYS A 215 -4.93 22.12 -22.75
N GLY A 216 -4.37 20.92 -22.70
CA GLY A 216 -3.17 20.51 -23.43
C GLY A 216 -1.84 20.77 -22.71
N TYR A 217 -1.86 21.20 -21.45
CA TYR A 217 -0.63 21.35 -20.66
C TYR A 217 -0.01 19.99 -20.38
N GLN A 218 1.32 19.94 -20.38
CA GLN A 218 2.05 18.79 -19.88
C GLN A 218 2.22 18.95 -18.37
N THR A 219 1.90 17.89 -17.63
CA THR A 219 1.96 17.91 -16.17
C THR A 219 2.84 16.78 -15.65
N PHE A 220 3.51 17.03 -14.53
CA PHE A 220 4.27 16.03 -13.80
C PHE A 220 3.87 16.10 -12.33
N TRP A 221 3.61 14.95 -11.71
CA TRP A 221 3.18 14.88 -10.31
C TRP A 221 4.18 14.08 -9.49
N HIS A 222 4.61 14.63 -8.37
CA HIS A 222 5.42 13.92 -7.39
C HIS A 222 4.89 14.17 -5.98
N GLN A 223 4.78 13.11 -5.20
CA GLN A 223 4.42 13.17 -3.79
C GLN A 223 5.64 12.80 -2.96
N PHE A 224 5.97 13.64 -1.98
CA PHE A 224 7.06 13.35 -1.07
C PHE A 224 6.61 12.49 0.10
N ASP A 225 7.36 11.42 0.36
CA ASP A 225 7.15 10.53 1.51
C ASP A 225 8.32 10.60 2.52
N SER A 226 9.36 11.39 2.22
CA SER A 226 10.55 11.60 3.07
C SER A 226 11.17 12.99 2.86
N GLN A 227 12.20 13.33 3.65
CA GLN A 227 12.97 14.58 3.47
C GLN A 227 14.00 14.51 2.32
N SER A 228 14.17 13.34 1.68
CA SER A 228 15.01 13.22 0.49
C SER A 228 14.19 13.54 -0.76
N TYR A 229 14.82 14.22 -1.71
CA TYR A 229 14.25 14.48 -3.04
C TYR A 229 15.00 13.73 -4.16
N GLU A 230 15.83 12.73 -3.82
CA GLU A 230 16.49 11.88 -4.83
C GLU A 230 15.47 11.21 -5.76
N ASP A 231 14.35 10.73 -5.20
CA ASP A 231 13.26 10.15 -5.99
C ASP A 231 12.64 11.14 -6.97
N LEU A 232 12.56 12.42 -6.60
CA LEU A 232 12.12 13.47 -7.52
C LEU A 232 13.11 13.60 -8.69
N LEU A 233 14.42 13.64 -8.42
CA LEU A 233 15.46 13.75 -9.45
C LEU A 233 15.43 12.55 -10.41
N LEU A 234 15.22 11.34 -9.90
CA LEU A 234 15.13 10.14 -10.72
C LEU A 234 13.89 10.12 -11.60
N ASN A 235 12.72 10.46 -11.02
CA ASN A 235 11.48 10.54 -11.76
C ASN A 235 11.54 11.65 -12.83
N LEU A 236 12.15 12.79 -12.52
CA LEU A 236 12.41 13.86 -13.48
C LEU A 236 13.40 13.43 -14.56
N SER A 237 14.45 12.68 -14.21
CA SER A 237 15.40 12.12 -15.18
C SER A 237 14.70 11.26 -16.22
N GLU A 238 13.84 10.34 -15.79
CA GLU A 238 13.07 9.48 -16.69
C GLU A 238 12.06 10.29 -17.53
N TYR A 239 11.33 11.21 -16.89
CA TYR A 239 10.37 12.08 -17.57
C TYR A 239 11.04 12.94 -18.66
N LEU A 240 12.13 13.63 -18.33
CA LEU A 240 12.85 14.51 -19.25
C LEU A 240 13.56 13.71 -20.36
N LYS A 241 14.09 12.53 -20.05
CA LYS A 241 14.66 11.62 -21.05
C LYS A 241 13.61 11.21 -22.08
N ASN A 242 12.40 10.87 -21.64
CA ASN A 242 11.28 10.53 -22.52
C ASN A 242 10.82 11.72 -23.39
N ARG A 243 11.18 12.95 -23.02
CA ARG A 243 10.97 14.17 -23.82
C ARG A 243 12.13 14.49 -24.77
N GLY A 244 13.24 13.75 -24.71
CA GLY A 244 14.41 13.95 -25.55
C GLY A 244 15.55 14.75 -24.90
N SER A 245 15.49 15.04 -23.60
CA SER A 245 16.60 15.68 -22.90
C SER A 245 17.78 14.71 -22.75
N ILE A 246 18.94 15.12 -23.26
CA ILE A 246 20.21 14.39 -23.06
C ILE A 246 20.77 14.68 -21.67
N SER A 247 20.65 15.94 -21.21
CA SER A 247 21.13 16.38 -19.89
C SER A 247 20.44 15.66 -18.72
N ALA A 248 19.25 15.08 -18.96
CA ALA A 248 18.52 14.28 -17.99
C ALA A 248 19.34 13.12 -17.38
N MET A 249 20.39 12.64 -18.06
CA MET A 249 21.28 11.61 -17.51
C MET A 249 22.10 12.10 -16.31
N HIS A 250 22.42 13.40 -16.24
CA HIS A 250 23.20 13.99 -15.15
C HIS A 250 22.42 14.05 -13.83
N LEU A 251 21.09 13.94 -13.86
CA LEU A 251 20.27 13.88 -12.65
C LEU A 251 20.53 12.59 -11.84
N LYS A 252 21.14 11.58 -12.46
CA LYS A 252 21.56 10.33 -11.78
C LYS A 252 23.03 10.37 -11.33
N ASP A 253 23.78 11.41 -11.68
CA ASP A 253 25.22 11.49 -11.46
C ASP A 253 25.55 11.72 -9.97
N GLN A 254 26.04 10.69 -9.30
CA GLN A 254 26.34 10.73 -7.86
C GLN A 254 27.62 11.49 -7.51
N GLU A 255 28.44 11.86 -8.51
CA GLU A 255 29.57 12.75 -8.27
C GLU A 255 29.12 14.20 -8.03
N MET A 256 27.93 14.56 -8.54
CA MET A 256 27.32 15.87 -8.36
C MET A 256 26.47 15.91 -7.10
N ILE A 257 26.60 17.00 -6.34
CA ILE A 257 25.74 17.22 -5.17
C ILE A 257 24.27 17.36 -5.59
N PRO A 258 23.30 16.94 -4.75
CA PRO A 258 21.88 16.95 -5.10
C PRO A 258 21.35 18.31 -5.58
N GLU A 259 21.82 19.41 -4.97
CA GLU A 259 21.46 20.78 -5.34
C GLU A 259 21.84 21.12 -6.80
N GLU A 260 23.03 20.73 -7.25
CA GLU A 260 23.49 20.94 -8.62
C GLU A 260 22.65 20.14 -9.62
N ARG A 261 22.30 18.90 -9.27
CA ARG A 261 21.41 18.06 -10.08
C ARG A 261 19.99 18.64 -10.17
N LEU A 262 19.47 19.18 -9.07
CA LEU A 262 18.20 19.88 -9.06
C LEU A 262 18.24 21.13 -9.95
N LYS A 263 19.35 21.87 -9.94
CA LYS A 263 19.57 23.00 -10.86
C LYS A 263 19.51 22.60 -12.32
N ILE A 264 20.17 21.51 -12.71
CA ILE A 264 20.09 20.96 -14.07
C ILE A 264 18.64 20.58 -14.40
N ALA A 265 17.94 19.92 -13.48
CA ALA A 265 16.54 19.53 -13.67
C ALA A 265 15.64 20.75 -13.93
N VAL A 266 15.78 21.83 -13.14
CA VAL A 266 15.02 23.08 -13.32
C VAL A 266 15.34 23.74 -14.66
N GLN A 267 16.61 23.75 -15.08
CA GLN A 267 17.01 24.30 -16.38
C GLN A 267 16.41 23.50 -17.55
N GLU A 268 16.40 22.18 -17.46
CA GLU A 268 15.77 21.32 -18.48
C GLU A 268 14.25 21.49 -18.50
N LEU A 269 13.60 21.65 -17.33
CA LEU A 269 12.18 21.99 -17.26
C LEU A 269 11.86 23.31 -17.98
N CYS A 270 12.80 24.25 -18.10
CA CYS A 270 12.59 25.46 -18.90
C CYS A 270 12.58 25.19 -20.42
N ASN A 271 13.29 24.14 -20.86
CA ASN A 271 13.33 23.71 -22.27
C ASN A 271 12.12 22.84 -22.64
N TYR A 272 11.53 22.16 -21.65
CA TYR A 272 10.37 21.28 -21.81
C TYR A 272 9.20 21.76 -20.94
N PRO A 273 8.40 22.74 -21.43
CA PRO A 273 7.31 23.35 -20.68
C PRO A 273 6.42 22.33 -19.97
N THR A 274 6.41 22.39 -18.63
CA THR A 274 5.73 21.43 -17.77
C THR A 274 5.15 22.15 -16.55
N VAL A 275 3.97 21.72 -16.09
CA VAL A 275 3.43 22.11 -14.78
C VAL A 275 3.75 21.01 -13.78
N LEU A 276 4.65 21.31 -12.86
CA LEU A 276 5.16 20.42 -11.82
C LEU A 276 4.29 20.52 -10.57
N PHE A 277 3.70 19.43 -10.13
CA PHE A 277 2.92 19.32 -8.89
C PHE A 277 3.74 18.59 -7.83
N LEU A 278 4.01 19.27 -6.72
CA LEU A 278 4.71 18.74 -5.55
C LEU A 278 3.73 18.62 -4.38
N ASP A 279 3.34 17.39 -4.04
CA ASP A 279 2.43 17.11 -2.93
C ASP A 279 3.17 16.72 -1.65
N ASN A 280 2.54 16.99 -0.50
CA ASN A 280 3.04 16.70 0.84
C ASN A 280 4.37 17.40 1.19
N PHE A 281 4.61 18.63 0.68
CA PHE A 281 5.91 19.32 0.83
C PHE A 281 6.30 19.64 2.28
N GLN A 282 5.37 19.60 3.23
CA GLN A 282 5.66 19.84 4.66
C GLN A 282 6.65 18.85 5.30
N VAL A 283 7.04 17.78 4.60
CA VAL A 283 8.04 16.82 5.10
C VAL A 283 9.43 17.44 5.21
N PHE A 284 9.75 18.47 4.40
CA PHE A 284 11.06 19.13 4.43
C PHE A 284 11.19 20.07 5.62
N GLU A 285 12.21 19.83 6.45
CA GLU A 285 12.62 20.78 7.50
C GLU A 285 13.51 21.89 6.93
N ASP A 286 14.39 21.54 6.00
CA ASP A 286 15.22 22.45 5.21
C ASP A 286 14.81 22.33 3.74
N ASP A 287 14.37 23.45 3.16
CA ASP A 287 13.91 23.54 1.77
C ASP A 287 14.74 24.54 0.95
N SER A 288 15.96 24.87 1.42
CA SER A 288 16.84 25.85 0.81
C SER A 288 17.19 25.53 -0.66
N ASP A 289 17.42 24.27 -1.00
CA ASP A 289 17.70 23.81 -2.36
C ASP A 289 16.57 24.18 -3.35
N PHE A 290 15.32 24.22 -2.88
CA PHE A 290 14.17 24.55 -3.73
C PHE A 290 14.10 26.02 -4.12
N LYS A 291 14.94 26.89 -3.54
CA LYS A 291 15.13 28.27 -4.01
C LYS A 291 15.59 28.34 -5.47
N ILE A 292 16.19 27.28 -5.99
CA ILE A 292 16.52 27.16 -7.42
C ILE A 292 15.28 27.36 -8.31
N PHE A 293 14.08 26.94 -7.87
CA PHE A 293 12.86 27.15 -8.64
C PHE A 293 12.50 28.64 -8.74
N THR A 294 12.63 29.42 -7.67
CA THR A 294 12.36 30.87 -7.72
C THR A 294 13.38 31.56 -8.64
N ASP A 295 14.63 31.15 -8.56
CA ASP A 295 15.74 31.82 -9.23
C ASP A 295 15.74 31.53 -10.74
N TYR A 296 15.51 30.27 -11.14
CA TYR A 296 15.77 29.79 -12.50
C TYR A 296 14.54 29.30 -13.29
N LEU A 297 13.41 28.95 -12.67
CA LEU A 297 12.27 28.36 -13.39
C LEU A 297 11.62 29.39 -14.33
N ARG A 298 11.58 29.07 -15.63
CA ARG A 298 10.97 29.87 -16.71
C ARG A 298 10.20 28.93 -17.64
N ASN A 299 9.16 29.43 -18.30
CA ASN A 299 8.30 28.67 -19.25
C ASN A 299 7.62 27.40 -18.68
N SER A 300 7.78 27.16 -17.39
CA SER A 300 7.25 26.03 -16.64
C SER A 300 6.70 26.55 -15.32
N HIS A 301 5.79 25.80 -14.72
CA HIS A 301 5.09 26.21 -13.51
C HIS A 301 5.31 25.18 -12.41
N LEU A 302 5.39 25.64 -11.17
CA LEU A 302 5.51 24.81 -9.98
C LEU A 302 4.29 25.05 -9.08
N VAL A 303 3.55 23.99 -8.77
CA VAL A 303 2.41 23.98 -7.86
C VAL A 303 2.79 23.15 -6.64
N ILE A 304 2.88 23.81 -5.48
CA ILE A 304 3.23 23.17 -4.22
C ILE A 304 1.97 22.99 -3.38
N MET A 305 1.76 21.80 -2.83
CA MET A 305 0.71 21.54 -1.85
C MET A 305 1.37 21.24 -0.51
N SER A 306 1.07 22.06 0.50
CA SER A 306 1.70 21.95 1.81
C SER A 306 0.79 22.35 2.97
N ARG A 307 1.06 21.82 4.17
CA ARG A 307 0.41 22.25 5.41
C ARG A 307 0.96 23.58 5.93
N SER A 308 2.24 23.83 5.69
CA SER A 308 2.97 25.04 6.09
C SER A 308 3.47 25.78 4.85
N GLN A 309 3.85 27.05 5.02
CA GLN A 309 4.52 27.78 3.96
C GLN A 309 5.99 27.33 3.87
N PRO A 310 6.48 26.92 2.68
CA PRO A 310 7.90 26.70 2.45
C PRO A 310 8.72 27.95 2.76
N LYS A 311 9.89 27.80 3.39
CA LYS A 311 10.72 28.92 3.84
C LYS A 311 11.37 29.67 2.69
N PHE A 312 11.59 29.00 1.55
CA PHE A 312 12.13 29.63 0.35
C PHE A 312 11.13 30.56 -0.36
N LEU A 313 9.84 30.52 -0.02
CA LEU A 313 8.82 31.42 -0.57
C LEU A 313 8.65 32.67 0.31
N SER A 314 8.85 33.83 -0.30
CA SER A 314 8.75 35.15 0.36
C SER A 314 7.32 35.70 0.43
N GLU A 315 6.44 35.28 -0.47
CA GLU A 315 5.04 35.73 -0.52
C GLU A 315 4.19 35.00 0.52
N ASP A 316 3.31 35.70 1.23
CA ASP A 316 2.34 35.06 2.13
C ASP A 316 1.13 34.57 1.33
N TYR A 317 0.99 33.25 1.28
CA TYR A 317 -0.16 32.62 0.62
C TYR A 317 -1.28 32.37 1.63
N GLU A 318 -2.50 32.72 1.21
CA GLU A 318 -3.70 32.45 1.97
C GLU A 318 -3.93 30.94 2.14
N ASN A 319 -4.42 30.55 3.32
CA ASN A 319 -4.86 29.19 3.55
C ASN A 319 -6.11 28.87 2.72
N LEU A 320 -6.19 27.62 2.26
CA LEU A 320 -7.40 27.08 1.65
C LEU A 320 -8.54 27.15 2.67
N GLN A 321 -9.58 27.90 2.30
CA GLN A 321 -10.75 28.13 3.15
C GLN A 321 -11.57 26.85 3.32
N TYR A 322 -12.47 26.81 4.29
CA TYR A 322 -13.45 25.73 4.42
C TYR A 322 -14.45 25.75 3.26
N LEU A 323 -15.23 24.67 3.10
CA LEU A 323 -16.36 24.70 2.19
C LEU A 323 -17.42 25.63 2.76
N ASP A 324 -18.07 26.40 1.89
CA ASP A 324 -19.24 27.16 2.27
C ASP A 324 -20.43 26.22 2.59
N LYS A 325 -21.49 26.80 3.12
CA LYS A 325 -22.69 26.07 3.55
C LYS A 325 -23.32 25.28 2.40
N ASP A 326 -23.49 25.90 1.23
CA ASP A 326 -24.17 25.29 0.10
C ASP A 326 -23.35 24.13 -0.47
N SER A 327 -22.04 24.34 -0.65
CA SER A 327 -21.10 23.31 -1.08
C SER A 327 -20.98 22.16 -0.09
N SER A 328 -21.07 22.44 1.22
CA SER A 328 -21.07 21.40 2.26
C SER A 328 -22.34 20.55 2.23
N VAL A 329 -23.51 21.18 2.05
CA VAL A 329 -24.79 20.48 1.89
C VAL A 329 -24.81 19.65 0.61
N GLU A 330 -24.30 20.20 -0.50
CA GLU A 330 -24.17 19.48 -1.76
C GLU A 330 -23.25 18.26 -1.62
N LEU A 331 -22.12 18.41 -0.92
CA LEU A 331 -21.23 17.29 -0.62
C LEU A 331 -21.93 16.20 0.19
N LEU A 332 -22.65 16.55 1.26
CA LEU A 332 -23.40 15.57 2.07
C LEU A 332 -24.46 14.83 1.24
N ARG A 333 -25.15 15.54 0.34
CA ARG A 333 -26.13 14.92 -0.58
C ARG A 333 -25.46 14.02 -1.60
N ALA A 334 -24.30 14.41 -2.14
CA ALA A 334 -23.51 13.58 -3.05
C ALA A 334 -22.95 12.34 -2.35
N LEU A 335 -22.64 12.44 -1.05
CA LEU A 335 -22.34 11.32 -0.16
C LEU A 335 -23.60 10.50 0.20
N ASN A 336 -24.77 10.78 -0.37
CA ASN A 336 -26.02 10.06 -0.13
C ASN A 336 -26.54 10.13 1.33
N VAL A 337 -26.27 11.22 2.04
CA VAL A 337 -26.88 11.51 3.35
C VAL A 337 -28.33 11.97 3.13
N LYS A 338 -29.30 11.12 3.44
CA LYS A 338 -30.74 11.33 3.22
C LYS A 338 -31.43 11.99 4.42
N GLU A 339 -31.03 13.22 4.73
CA GLU A 339 -31.59 13.99 5.84
C GLU A 339 -32.28 15.27 5.37
N SER A 340 -33.10 15.88 6.24
CA SER A 340 -33.75 17.15 5.92
C SER A 340 -32.73 18.28 5.79
N GLN A 341 -33.07 19.33 5.03
CA GLN A 341 -32.22 20.50 4.86
C GLN A 341 -31.77 21.07 6.22
N GLU A 342 -32.67 21.18 7.18
CA GLU A 342 -32.36 21.70 8.52
C GLU A 342 -31.28 20.86 9.24
N VAL A 343 -31.32 19.54 9.10
CA VAL A 343 -30.33 18.63 9.70
C VAL A 343 -28.97 18.78 9.01
N LEU A 344 -28.94 18.88 7.67
CA LEU A 344 -27.72 19.09 6.90
C LEU A 344 -27.03 20.42 7.28
N GLU A 345 -27.82 21.47 7.55
CA GLU A 345 -27.30 22.75 8.01
C GLU A 345 -26.70 22.68 9.42
N LYS A 346 -27.32 21.91 10.33
CA LYS A 346 -26.74 21.63 11.66
C LYS A 346 -25.42 20.85 11.58
N ILE A 347 -25.31 19.91 10.64
CA ILE A 347 -24.04 19.20 10.38
C ILE A 347 -22.97 20.18 9.93
N TYR A 348 -23.30 21.11 9.02
CA TYR A 348 -22.39 22.18 8.61
C TYR A 348 -21.98 23.06 9.80
N GLU A 349 -22.90 23.49 10.66
CA GLU A 349 -22.59 24.30 11.84
C GLU A 349 -21.58 23.62 12.78
N LYS A 350 -21.76 22.32 13.01
CA LYS A 350 -20.85 21.51 13.84
C LYS A 350 -19.48 21.33 13.18
N THR A 351 -19.42 21.04 11.89
CA THR A 351 -18.18 20.70 11.17
C THR A 351 -17.47 21.90 10.57
N ARG A 352 -18.12 23.08 10.53
CA ARG A 352 -17.65 24.33 9.90
C ARG A 352 -17.23 24.16 8.43
N GLY A 353 -17.80 23.18 7.72
CA GLY A 353 -17.47 22.91 6.31
C GLY A 353 -16.09 22.27 6.09
N HIS A 354 -15.49 21.66 7.11
CA HIS A 354 -14.25 20.90 6.94
C HIS A 354 -14.51 19.59 6.16
N PRO A 355 -13.95 19.41 4.95
CA PRO A 355 -14.30 18.29 4.06
C PRO A 355 -14.12 16.92 4.71
N TRP A 356 -12.99 16.69 5.38
CA TRP A 356 -12.75 15.42 6.05
C TRP A 356 -13.71 15.17 7.22
N SER A 357 -14.11 16.22 7.96
CA SER A 357 -15.09 16.06 9.04
C SER A 357 -16.48 15.73 8.49
N LEU A 358 -16.87 16.31 7.35
CA LEU A 358 -18.11 15.97 6.65
C LEU A 358 -18.10 14.52 6.16
N VAL A 359 -16.99 14.08 5.57
CA VAL A 359 -16.81 12.69 5.12
C VAL A 359 -16.85 11.72 6.30
N CYS A 360 -16.22 12.05 7.43
CA CYS A 360 -16.30 11.23 8.64
C CYS A 360 -17.71 11.21 9.25
N PHE A 361 -18.42 12.34 9.23
CA PHE A 361 -19.81 12.39 9.67
C PHE A 361 -20.68 11.41 8.87
N PHE A 362 -20.53 11.43 7.54
CA PHE A 362 -21.19 10.48 6.65
C PHE A 362 -20.91 9.02 7.03
N ARG A 363 -19.64 8.66 7.32
CA ARG A 363 -19.28 7.30 7.75
C ARG A 363 -20.00 6.93 9.04
N LEU A 364 -19.97 7.82 10.03
CA LEU A 364 -20.60 7.57 11.32
C LEU A 364 -22.12 7.50 11.19
N SER A 365 -22.75 8.23 10.26
CA SER A 365 -24.19 8.16 10.03
C SER A 365 -24.69 6.81 9.49
N HIS A 366 -23.80 5.97 8.97
CA HIS A 366 -24.14 4.60 8.57
C HIS A 366 -24.25 3.64 9.75
N VAL A 367 -23.62 3.97 10.87
CA VAL A 367 -23.52 3.08 12.05
C VAL A 367 -24.30 3.64 13.24
N LEU A 368 -24.41 4.96 13.33
CA LEU A 368 -25.10 5.68 14.39
C LEU A 368 -26.23 6.55 13.82
N PRO A 369 -27.37 6.68 14.55
CA PRO A 369 -28.42 7.63 14.17
C PRO A 369 -27.88 9.06 14.09
N VAL A 370 -28.20 9.79 13.02
CA VAL A 370 -27.74 11.17 12.76
C VAL A 370 -28.02 12.12 13.93
N ARG A 371 -29.19 11.97 14.59
CA ARG A 371 -29.56 12.79 15.75
C ARG A 371 -28.62 12.60 16.93
N THR A 372 -28.36 11.35 17.30
CA THR A 372 -27.41 11.00 18.37
C THR A 372 -26.02 11.53 18.06
N LEU A 373 -25.58 11.38 16.81
CA LEU A 373 -24.28 11.88 16.38
C LEU A 373 -24.18 13.41 16.50
N LEU A 374 -25.22 14.16 16.09
CA LEU A 374 -25.23 15.62 16.22
C LEU A 374 -25.21 16.11 17.67
N ASP A 375 -25.87 15.39 18.57
CA ASP A 375 -25.93 15.72 19.99
C ASP A 375 -24.58 15.50 20.67
N GLU A 376 -23.91 14.38 20.38
CA GLU A 376 -22.62 14.03 20.99
C GLU A 376 -21.41 14.71 20.34
N LEU A 377 -21.50 15.08 19.05
CA LEU A 377 -20.38 15.64 18.32
C LEU A 377 -20.02 17.03 18.87
N PRO A 378 -18.78 17.23 19.38
CA PRO A 378 -18.31 18.54 19.80
C PRO A 378 -18.33 19.54 18.64
N ASN A 379 -18.31 20.85 18.91
CA ASN A 379 -18.11 21.85 17.84
C ASN A 379 -16.71 21.72 17.22
N PHE A 380 -16.54 22.12 15.96
CA PHE A 380 -15.25 21.99 15.24
C PHE A 380 -14.08 22.53 16.06
N SER A 381 -13.24 21.62 16.52
CA SER A 381 -12.10 21.84 17.39
C SER A 381 -11.17 20.61 17.33
N LYS A 382 -10.03 20.66 18.00
CA LYS A 382 -9.18 19.48 18.17
C LYS A 382 -9.92 18.34 18.88
N GLU A 383 -10.80 18.66 19.83
CA GLU A 383 -11.61 17.65 20.55
C GLU A 383 -12.61 16.96 19.62
N GLN A 384 -13.25 17.71 18.70
CA GLN A 384 -14.12 17.09 17.70
C GLN A 384 -13.34 16.13 16.80
N GLN A 385 -12.14 16.52 16.37
CA GLN A 385 -11.31 15.66 15.53
C GLN A 385 -10.99 14.36 16.27
N THR A 386 -10.48 14.44 17.51
CA THR A 386 -10.20 13.25 18.34
C THR A 386 -11.45 12.38 18.52
N TYR A 387 -12.60 12.97 18.88
CA TYR A 387 -13.85 12.24 19.04
C TYR A 387 -14.26 11.50 17.77
N ILE A 388 -14.25 12.19 16.62
CA ILE A 388 -14.59 11.58 15.32
C ILE A 388 -13.67 10.38 15.04
N PHE A 389 -12.37 10.51 15.29
CA PHE A 389 -11.43 9.41 15.05
C PHE A 389 -11.69 8.22 15.95
N GLU A 390 -11.89 8.45 17.25
CA GLU A 390 -12.21 7.38 18.19
C GLU A 390 -13.51 6.67 17.83
N GLN A 391 -14.55 7.41 17.40
CA GLN A 391 -15.80 6.81 16.97
C GLN A 391 -15.62 6.02 15.68
N CYS A 392 -14.93 6.58 14.68
CA CYS A 392 -14.61 5.88 13.44
C CYS A 392 -13.88 4.57 13.73
N TRP A 393 -12.86 4.59 14.59
CA TRP A 393 -12.07 3.42 14.98
C TRP A 393 -12.86 2.36 15.75
N LYS A 394 -13.73 2.79 16.68
CA LYS A 394 -14.60 1.90 17.47
C LYS A 394 -15.59 1.12 16.61
N HIS A 395 -15.98 1.64 15.46
CA HIS A 395 -16.94 0.99 14.56
C HIS A 395 -16.29 0.21 13.41
N LEU A 396 -14.95 0.20 13.30
CA LEU A 396 -14.25 -0.76 12.45
C LEU A 396 -14.33 -2.17 13.03
N ASP A 397 -14.41 -3.17 12.18
CA ASP A 397 -14.24 -4.56 12.62
C ASP A 397 -12.77 -4.91 12.89
N ASP A 398 -12.53 -6.07 13.50
CA ASP A 398 -11.18 -6.49 13.87
C ASP A 398 -10.25 -6.71 12.67
N SER A 399 -10.80 -7.11 11.52
CA SER A 399 -10.03 -7.33 10.29
C SER A 399 -9.65 -5.99 9.64
N GLU A 400 -10.54 -5.01 9.65
CA GLU A 400 -10.30 -3.64 9.20
C GLU A 400 -9.27 -2.93 10.07
N ARG A 401 -9.36 -3.08 11.40
CA ARG A 401 -8.35 -2.53 12.33
C ARG A 401 -6.98 -3.16 12.10
N ASP A 402 -6.89 -4.48 12.05
CA ASP A 402 -5.62 -5.19 11.76
C ASP A 402 -5.03 -4.75 10.42
N PHE A 403 -5.87 -4.60 9.39
CA PHE A 403 -5.46 -4.11 8.08
C PHE A 403 -4.88 -2.68 8.17
N LEU A 404 -5.61 -1.73 8.75
CA LEU A 404 -5.15 -0.34 8.84
C LEU A 404 -3.90 -0.20 9.69
N MET A 405 -3.79 -0.95 10.79
CA MET A 405 -2.58 -1.00 11.62
C MET A 405 -1.39 -1.50 10.79
N ARG A 406 -1.51 -2.61 10.07
CA ARG A 406 -0.42 -3.13 9.22
C ARG A 406 -0.08 -2.19 8.08
N ALA A 407 -1.08 -1.59 7.45
CA ALA A 407 -0.87 -0.67 6.35
C ALA A 407 -0.23 0.65 6.82
N SER A 408 -0.40 1.01 8.09
CA SER A 408 0.17 2.24 8.67
C SER A 408 1.70 2.26 8.68
N VAL A 409 2.37 1.10 8.71
CA VAL A 409 3.83 1.05 8.67
C VAL A 409 4.40 1.35 7.28
N PHE A 410 3.62 1.17 6.21
CA PHE A 410 4.11 1.37 4.84
C PHE A 410 4.38 2.85 4.60
N MET A 411 5.61 3.15 4.18
CA MET A 411 6.03 4.54 3.91
C MET A 411 5.61 5.02 2.52
N LYS A 412 5.49 4.10 1.56
CA LYS A 412 5.01 4.37 0.20
C LYS A 412 3.51 4.15 0.04
N PRO A 413 2.89 4.72 -1.01
CA PRO A 413 1.56 4.32 -1.45
C PRO A 413 1.48 2.81 -1.68
N LEU A 414 0.35 2.21 -1.31
CA LEU A 414 0.16 0.77 -1.35
C LEU A 414 -0.24 0.36 -2.78
N ASN A 415 0.47 -0.54 -3.42
CA ASN A 415 -0.07 -1.25 -4.58
C ASN A 415 -0.85 -2.49 -4.11
N PHE A 416 -1.48 -3.22 -5.04
CA PHE A 416 -2.30 -4.37 -4.67
C PHE A 416 -1.54 -5.46 -3.89
N ASP A 417 -0.27 -5.70 -4.21
CA ASP A 417 0.57 -6.65 -3.48
C ASP A 417 0.85 -6.20 -2.04
N ALA A 418 1.07 -4.90 -1.82
CA ALA A 418 1.19 -4.34 -0.48
C ALA A 418 -0.12 -4.51 0.32
N LEU A 419 -1.28 -4.34 -0.32
CA LEU A 419 -2.58 -4.59 0.33
C LEU A 419 -2.72 -6.05 0.77
N ARG A 420 -2.28 -7.02 -0.07
CA ARG A 420 -2.26 -8.45 0.31
C ARG A 420 -1.40 -8.71 1.53
N VAL A 421 -0.27 -8.03 1.67
CA VAL A 421 0.61 -8.16 2.85
C VAL A 421 -0.05 -7.60 4.11
N CYS A 422 -0.89 -6.58 3.97
CA CYS A 422 -1.64 -5.98 5.08
C CYS A 422 -2.84 -6.82 5.52
N SER A 423 -3.38 -7.69 4.68
CA SER A 423 -4.53 -8.52 5.02
C SER A 423 -4.10 -9.93 5.42
N LYS A 424 -4.46 -10.38 6.63
CA LYS A 424 -4.35 -11.79 7.02
C LYS A 424 -5.42 -12.68 6.37
N ALA A 425 -6.52 -12.09 5.92
CA ALA A 425 -7.73 -12.79 5.54
C ALA A 425 -8.71 -11.88 4.80
N GLY A 426 -9.29 -12.33 3.68
CA GLY A 426 -10.48 -11.70 3.09
C GLY A 426 -10.25 -10.28 2.57
N LEU A 427 -9.17 -10.06 1.82
CA LEU A 427 -8.78 -8.75 1.30
C LEU A 427 -9.94 -8.00 0.60
N SER A 428 -10.75 -8.71 -0.19
CA SER A 428 -11.85 -8.13 -0.95
C SER A 428 -12.90 -7.44 -0.05
N GLU A 429 -13.32 -8.09 1.03
CA GLU A 429 -14.35 -7.56 1.94
C GLU A 429 -13.82 -6.34 2.68
N VAL A 430 -12.60 -6.46 3.23
CA VAL A 430 -11.92 -5.36 3.94
C VAL A 430 -11.70 -4.16 3.02
N LEU A 431 -11.17 -4.36 1.81
CA LEU A 431 -10.95 -3.25 0.88
C LEU A 431 -12.25 -2.60 0.41
N ILE A 432 -13.30 -3.38 0.13
CA ILE A 432 -14.60 -2.82 -0.26
C ILE A 432 -15.16 -1.96 0.88
N SER A 433 -15.14 -2.47 2.12
CA SER A 433 -15.65 -1.74 3.28
C SER A 433 -14.83 -0.47 3.55
N LEU A 434 -13.50 -0.57 3.56
CA LEU A 434 -12.62 0.59 3.75
C LEU A 434 -12.75 1.63 2.63
N ALA A 435 -12.99 1.20 1.38
CA ALA A 435 -13.21 2.10 0.26
C ALA A 435 -14.60 2.77 0.31
N GLN A 436 -15.66 2.02 0.64
CA GLN A 436 -17.01 2.57 0.84
C GLN A 436 -17.04 3.63 1.94
N ASN A 437 -16.24 3.41 2.98
CA ASN A 437 -16.07 4.33 4.09
C ASN A 437 -14.92 5.33 3.87
N PHE A 438 -14.31 5.44 2.68
CA PHE A 438 -13.24 6.40 2.36
C PHE A 438 -12.02 6.39 3.31
N TYR A 439 -11.77 5.29 4.03
CA TYR A 439 -10.52 5.10 4.77
C TYR A 439 -9.35 4.87 3.81
N ILE A 440 -9.64 4.26 2.66
CA ILE A 440 -8.72 4.06 1.54
C ILE A 440 -9.24 4.77 0.30
N VAL A 441 -8.34 5.42 -0.44
CA VAL A 441 -8.61 6.04 -1.74
C VAL A 441 -7.66 5.46 -2.78
N LYS A 442 -8.18 5.10 -3.95
CA LYS A 442 -7.39 4.66 -5.12
C LYS A 442 -7.03 5.86 -6.00
N ARG A 443 -5.77 5.97 -6.41
CA ARG A 443 -5.27 6.93 -7.41
C ARG A 443 -4.32 6.21 -8.36
N GLY A 444 -4.70 6.09 -9.63
CA GLY A 444 -3.99 5.21 -10.57
C GLY A 444 -3.94 3.79 -10.02
N GLU A 445 -2.75 3.19 -10.01
CA GLU A 445 -2.51 1.82 -9.52
C GLU A 445 -2.30 1.75 -7.99
N TYR A 446 -2.26 2.89 -7.30
CA TYR A 446 -1.92 2.98 -5.89
C TYR A 446 -3.10 3.32 -5.00
N TYR A 447 -2.98 2.92 -3.75
CA TYR A 447 -3.95 3.06 -2.69
C TYR A 447 -3.35 3.87 -1.54
N TYR A 448 -4.15 4.82 -1.04
CA TYR A 448 -3.75 5.79 -0.05
C TYR A 448 -4.66 5.67 1.16
N ILE A 449 -4.06 5.59 2.34
CA ILE A 449 -4.76 5.76 3.61
C ILE A 449 -4.66 7.24 3.98
N HIS A 450 -5.75 7.82 4.42
CA HIS A 450 -5.74 9.21 4.87
C HIS A 450 -4.76 9.39 6.04
N ASP A 451 -3.85 10.38 5.97
CA ASP A 451 -2.77 10.61 6.92
C ASP A 451 -3.22 10.50 8.38
N ILE A 452 -4.34 11.13 8.74
CA ILE A 452 -4.79 11.14 10.13
C ILE A 452 -5.23 9.74 10.61
N ILE A 453 -5.82 8.92 9.73
CA ILE A 453 -6.18 7.53 10.05
C ILE A 453 -4.91 6.68 10.13
N LYS A 454 -3.94 6.94 9.26
CA LYS A 454 -2.64 6.26 9.26
C LYS A 454 -1.90 6.52 10.57
N ASP A 455 -1.84 7.78 11.01
CA ASP A 455 -1.18 8.19 12.27
C ASP A 455 -1.86 7.54 13.48
N PHE A 456 -3.20 7.57 13.53
CA PHE A 456 -3.96 6.93 14.60
C PHE A 456 -3.74 5.41 14.61
N ALA A 457 -3.88 4.74 13.47
CA ALA A 457 -3.65 3.31 13.36
C ALA A 457 -2.23 2.90 13.76
N PHE A 458 -1.22 3.71 13.41
CA PHE A 458 0.17 3.48 13.82
C PHE A 458 0.35 3.63 15.34
N SER A 459 -0.33 4.60 15.95
CA SER A 459 -0.32 4.77 17.42
C SER A 459 -0.99 3.61 18.16
N GLU A 460 -2.05 3.04 17.61
CA GLU A 460 -2.69 1.84 18.15
C GLU A 460 -1.79 0.61 17.96
N LEU A 461 -1.16 0.47 16.79
CA LEU A 461 -0.22 -0.60 16.50
C LEU A 461 0.94 -0.63 17.52
N LYS A 462 1.49 0.54 17.87
CA LYS A 462 2.58 0.63 18.86
C LYS A 462 2.22 0.11 20.25
N LYS A 463 0.93 -0.02 20.58
CA LYS A 463 0.47 -0.60 21.85
C LYS A 463 0.60 -2.12 21.88
N ASP A 464 0.60 -2.78 20.71
CA ASP A 464 0.81 -4.22 20.56
C ASP A 464 2.18 -4.49 19.94
N LEU A 465 3.19 -4.72 20.79
CA LEU A 465 4.57 -4.96 20.36
C LEU A 465 4.73 -6.19 19.44
N SER A 466 3.93 -7.24 19.67
CA SER A 466 4.00 -8.46 18.85
C SER A 466 3.53 -8.16 17.43
N LEU A 467 2.37 -7.51 17.33
CA LEU A 467 1.79 -7.10 16.05
C LEU A 467 2.66 -6.06 15.33
N PHE A 468 3.22 -5.10 16.06
CA PHE A 468 4.16 -4.10 15.54
C PHE A 468 5.36 -4.78 14.88
N CYS A 469 6.04 -5.68 15.59
CA CYS A 469 7.17 -6.43 15.03
C CYS A 469 6.78 -7.28 13.81
N GLU A 470 5.62 -7.93 13.86
CA GLU A 470 5.09 -8.71 12.72
C GLU A 470 4.86 -7.82 11.48
N ALA A 471 4.22 -6.67 11.66
CA ALA A 471 3.91 -5.73 10.59
C ALA A 471 5.18 -5.14 9.96
N GLN A 472 6.14 -4.72 10.79
CA GLN A 472 7.42 -4.18 10.32
C GLN A 472 8.21 -5.21 9.51
N ARG A 473 8.31 -6.46 9.98
CA ARG A 473 8.98 -7.55 9.23
C ARG A 473 8.28 -7.88 7.93
N LYS A 474 6.94 -7.89 7.91
CA LYS A 474 6.17 -8.13 6.69
C LYS A 474 6.35 -7.00 5.66
N ALA A 475 6.36 -5.75 6.10
CA ALA A 475 6.67 -4.61 5.24
C ALA A 475 8.11 -4.68 4.69
N ALA A 476 9.09 -5.00 5.55
CA ALA A 476 10.47 -5.25 5.11
C ALA A 476 10.54 -6.37 4.05
N GLY A 477 9.85 -7.50 4.28
CA GLY A 477 9.78 -8.60 3.32
C GLY A 477 9.14 -8.18 1.98
N TYR A 478 8.13 -7.32 2.01
CA TYR A 478 7.51 -6.75 0.80
C TYR A 478 8.49 -5.86 0.02
N TYR A 479 9.15 -4.90 0.68
CA TYR A 479 10.09 -4.00 0.01
C TYR A 479 11.32 -4.76 -0.50
N ARG A 480 11.77 -5.80 0.21
CA ARG A 480 12.88 -6.66 -0.21
C ARG A 480 12.57 -7.44 -1.50
N LYS A 481 11.31 -7.87 -1.71
CA LYS A 481 10.90 -8.56 -2.94
C LYS A 481 10.88 -7.62 -4.15
N ASN A 482 10.50 -6.36 -3.94
CA ASN A 482 10.44 -5.34 -4.97
C ASN A 482 11.75 -4.55 -5.00
N MET A 483 12.87 -5.17 -5.36
CA MET A 483 14.20 -4.56 -5.21
C MET A 483 14.32 -3.23 -6.00
N SER A 484 14.38 -2.13 -5.27
CA SER A 484 14.83 -0.80 -5.72
C SER A 484 15.76 -0.23 -4.65
N ALA A 485 16.63 0.71 -5.00
CA ALA A 485 17.51 1.34 -4.02
C ALA A 485 16.68 1.94 -2.85
N GLU A 486 15.66 2.73 -3.17
CA GLU A 486 14.73 3.27 -2.18
C GLU A 486 14.07 2.18 -1.30
N ASN A 487 13.62 1.08 -1.90
CA ASN A 487 13.02 -0.02 -1.14
C ASN A 487 14.02 -0.69 -0.21
N LEU A 488 15.30 -0.81 -0.58
CA LEU A 488 16.34 -1.33 0.31
C LEU A 488 16.60 -0.40 1.51
N LEU A 489 16.54 0.93 1.33
CA LEU A 489 16.59 1.89 2.45
C LEU A 489 15.37 1.75 3.38
N LEU A 490 14.18 1.52 2.80
CA LEU A 490 12.97 1.23 3.58
C LEU A 490 13.10 -0.08 4.35
N VAL A 491 13.66 -1.15 3.75
CA VAL A 491 13.95 -2.40 4.45
C VAL A 491 14.84 -2.15 5.66
N HIS A 492 15.95 -1.41 5.49
CA HIS A 492 16.82 -1.04 6.61
C HIS A 492 16.03 -0.33 7.72
N ARG A 493 15.20 0.67 7.37
CA ARG A 493 14.39 1.41 8.34
C ARG A 493 13.40 0.50 9.10
N HIS A 494 12.73 -0.41 8.41
CA HIS A 494 11.83 -1.37 9.06
C HIS A 494 12.56 -2.33 10.00
N LEU A 495 13.73 -2.84 9.60
CA LEU A 495 14.55 -3.72 10.43
C LEU A 495 15.10 -2.96 11.65
N LYS A 496 15.46 -1.69 11.49
CA LYS A 496 15.87 -0.78 12.57
C LYS A 496 14.81 -0.68 13.66
N GLU A 497 13.54 -0.45 13.28
CA GLU A 497 12.41 -0.32 14.21
C GLU A 497 12.16 -1.58 15.06
N VAL A 498 12.52 -2.76 14.57
CA VAL A 498 12.36 -4.04 15.30
C VAL A 498 13.64 -4.54 15.98
N GLY A 499 14.71 -3.75 15.97
CA GLY A 499 15.97 -4.11 16.61
C GLY A 499 16.92 -4.97 15.76
N GLU A 500 16.61 -5.21 14.49
CA GLU A 500 17.37 -6.04 13.56
C GLU A 500 18.39 -5.22 12.75
N TYR A 501 19.07 -4.29 13.42
CA TYR A 501 19.99 -3.30 12.83
C TYR A 501 21.07 -3.92 11.94
N ARG A 502 21.67 -5.04 12.39
CA ARG A 502 22.78 -5.69 11.68
C ARG A 502 22.37 -6.23 10.33
N GLU A 503 21.20 -6.86 10.23
CA GLU A 503 20.69 -7.35 8.95
C GLU A 503 20.43 -6.19 8.00
N GLY A 504 19.83 -5.10 8.51
CA GLY A 504 19.60 -3.88 7.75
C GLY A 504 20.89 -3.28 7.19
N ILE A 505 21.95 -3.19 7.98
CA ILE A 505 23.24 -2.64 7.53
C ILE A 505 23.93 -3.56 6.52
N ASN A 506 24.00 -4.86 6.81
CA ASN A 506 24.61 -5.83 5.90
C ASN A 506 23.93 -5.80 4.53
N LEU A 507 22.60 -5.63 4.49
CA LEU A 507 21.85 -5.47 3.26
C LEU A 507 22.31 -4.23 2.47
N ILE A 508 22.50 -3.09 3.13
CA ILE A 508 22.95 -1.86 2.47
C ILE A 508 24.39 -2.00 1.97
N VAL A 509 25.30 -2.47 2.83
CA VAL A 509 26.72 -2.65 2.50
C VAL A 509 26.88 -3.60 1.31
N SER A 510 26.14 -4.71 1.29
CA SER A 510 26.18 -5.68 0.18
C SER A 510 25.67 -5.11 -1.15
N ASN A 511 25.00 -3.95 -1.15
CA ASN A 511 24.39 -3.32 -2.32
C ASN A 511 24.94 -1.91 -2.62
N ILE A 512 26.08 -1.49 -2.03
CA ILE A 512 26.65 -0.14 -2.22
C ILE A 512 26.79 0.25 -3.69
N TYR A 513 27.35 -0.64 -4.51
CA TYR A 513 27.52 -0.38 -5.94
C TYR A 513 26.18 -0.18 -6.66
N TYR A 514 25.15 -0.92 -6.25
CA TYR A 514 23.80 -0.74 -6.78
C TYR A 514 23.25 0.64 -6.40
N PHE A 515 23.37 1.05 -5.13
CA PHE A 515 22.96 2.39 -4.69
C PHE A 515 23.66 3.52 -5.44
N TRP A 516 24.98 3.39 -5.64
CA TRP A 516 25.75 4.36 -6.43
C TRP A 516 25.20 4.45 -7.85
N ARG A 517 25.02 3.30 -8.52
CA ARG A 517 24.51 3.25 -9.90
C ARG A 517 23.08 3.80 -10.03
N GLU A 518 22.22 3.53 -9.06
CA GLU A 518 20.81 3.96 -9.08
C GLU A 518 20.61 5.40 -8.60
N GLY A 519 21.63 6.06 -8.06
CA GLY A 519 21.57 7.48 -7.75
C GLY A 519 21.24 7.84 -6.29
N PHE A 520 21.49 6.95 -5.33
CA PHE A 520 21.08 7.09 -3.92
C PHE A 520 22.26 7.13 -2.93
N TRP A 521 23.47 7.43 -3.41
CA TRP A 521 24.66 7.37 -2.56
C TRP A 521 24.62 8.41 -1.42
N SER A 522 24.09 9.60 -1.69
CA SER A 522 23.86 10.66 -0.70
C SER A 522 23.05 10.15 0.51
N ASP A 523 21.89 9.54 0.25
CA ASP A 523 20.99 8.98 1.26
C ASP A 523 21.63 7.82 2.01
N VAL A 524 22.32 6.92 1.29
CA VAL A 524 23.04 5.80 1.89
C VAL A 524 24.14 6.30 2.82
N ARG A 525 24.99 7.23 2.35
CA ARG A 525 26.08 7.78 3.12
C ARG A 525 25.57 8.43 4.41
N LYS A 526 24.56 9.30 4.31
CA LYS A 526 23.92 9.94 5.47
C LYS A 526 23.40 8.88 6.45
N MET A 527 22.71 7.86 5.96
CA MET A 527 22.19 6.77 6.80
C MET A 527 23.32 5.97 7.49
N LEU A 528 24.43 5.68 6.80
CA LEU A 528 25.57 4.98 7.37
C LEU A 528 26.29 5.84 8.42
N GLU A 529 26.45 7.15 8.18
CA GLU A 529 27.01 8.11 9.13
C GLU A 529 26.14 8.23 10.41
N GLU A 530 24.82 8.36 10.24
CA GLU A 530 23.86 8.33 11.35
C GLU A 530 23.95 7.02 12.14
N SER A 531 24.04 5.89 11.43
CA SER A 531 24.17 4.57 12.06
C SER A 531 25.47 4.47 12.86
N LEU A 532 26.59 4.95 12.32
CA LEU A 532 27.88 4.99 13.00
C LEU A 532 27.82 5.81 14.30
N SER A 533 27.17 6.97 14.26
CA SER A 533 26.97 7.83 15.44
C SER A 533 26.13 7.13 16.53
N SER A 534 25.13 6.36 16.13
CA SER A 534 24.29 5.57 17.04
C SER A 534 25.08 4.42 17.69
N PHE A 535 26.01 3.80 16.96
CA PHE A 535 26.83 2.71 17.49
C PHE A 535 27.89 3.17 18.49
N ASN A 536 28.47 4.35 18.30
CA ASN A 536 29.40 4.91 19.28
C ASN A 536 28.73 5.23 20.63
N ASN A 537 27.40 5.36 20.65
CA ASN A 537 26.60 5.62 21.86
C ASN A 537 25.96 4.35 22.47
N GLN A 538 25.93 3.22 21.76
CA GLN A 538 25.37 1.96 22.23
C GLN A 538 26.49 0.91 22.32
N ASP A 539 26.90 0.54 23.54
CA ASP A 539 27.91 -0.50 23.86
C ASP A 539 27.61 -1.93 23.32
N MET A 540 26.60 -2.09 22.46
CA MET A 540 25.97 -3.37 22.11
C MET A 540 26.02 -3.74 20.62
N ILE A 541 27.07 -3.39 19.87
CA ILE A 541 27.38 -4.10 18.62
C ILE A 541 28.86 -4.47 18.58
N THR A 542 29.13 -5.74 18.23
CA THR A 542 30.46 -6.33 18.09
C THR A 542 31.39 -5.46 17.23
N ARG A 543 32.65 -5.29 17.66
CA ARG A 543 33.76 -4.55 17.03
C ARG A 543 34.02 -4.81 15.52
N GLU A 544 33.28 -5.72 14.89
CA GLU A 544 33.43 -6.15 13.49
C GLU A 544 32.62 -5.30 12.48
N ALA A 545 31.45 -4.76 12.85
CA ALA A 545 30.62 -3.97 11.91
C ALA A 545 31.12 -2.52 11.72
N VAL A 546 31.76 -1.96 12.74
CA VAL A 546 32.25 -0.57 12.73
C VAL A 546 33.40 -0.36 11.72
N PRO A 547 34.41 -1.26 11.61
CA PRO A 547 35.44 -1.15 10.59
C PRO A 547 34.91 -1.19 9.15
N GLU A 548 33.94 -2.06 8.85
CA GLU A 548 33.32 -2.14 7.52
C GLU A 548 32.58 -0.84 7.16
N LEU A 549 31.81 -0.28 8.11
CA LEU A 549 31.14 1.01 7.93
C LEU A 549 32.13 2.15 7.67
N ILE A 550 33.21 2.22 8.46
CA ILE A 550 34.27 3.24 8.29
C ILE A 550 34.95 3.09 6.92
N PHE A 551 35.21 1.87 6.46
CA PHE A 551 35.81 1.63 5.15
C PHE A 551 34.90 2.12 4.03
N VAL A 552 33.60 1.84 4.11
CA VAL A 552 32.59 2.25 3.11
C VAL A 552 32.32 3.76 3.10
N ILE A 553 32.37 4.43 4.24
CA ILE A 553 32.15 5.89 4.29
C ILE A 553 33.35 6.65 3.70
N ASN A 554 34.56 6.10 3.85
CA ASN A 554 35.80 6.76 3.45
C ASN A 554 36.28 6.45 2.02
N ASN A 555 35.69 5.46 1.35
CA ASN A 555 36.03 5.04 -0.02
C ASN A 555 34.76 4.95 -0.86
#